data_AF-A0A482REV5-F1
#
_entry.id   AF-A0A482REV5-F1
#
_cell.length_a   1.000
_cell.length_b   1.000
_cell.length_c   1.000
_cell.angle_alpha   90.00
_cell.angle_beta   90.00
_cell.angle_gamma   90.00
#
_symmetry.space_group_name_H-M   'P 1'
#
loop_
_entity.id
_entity.type
_entity.pdbx_description
1 polymer ?
#
loop_
_entity_poly.entity_id
_entity_poly.type
_entity_poly.pdbx_seq_one_letter_code
_entity_poly.pdbx_strand_id
1 'polypeptide(L)'
;MHARVRLLVRGCGAETTRDTIEKTFTSFLARDDVGLVLINQPIADQIRPVVNGHKAIVPMVLEIPSKDVAYDAKKDPIMKRVLQMLGEE
;
A
#
# COMPACT_ATOMS: atom_id res chain seq x y z
N MET A 1 -3.35 -29.17 2.10
CA MET A 1 -4.08 -27.98 1.61
C MET A 1 -3.03 -26.89 1.36
N HIS A 2 -2.48 -26.79 0.14
CA HIS A 2 -1.43 -25.82 -0.16
C HIS A 2 -2.07 -24.49 -0.55
N ALA A 3 -2.16 -23.56 0.40
CA ALA A 3 -2.48 -22.16 0.10
C ALA A 3 -1.29 -21.56 -0.65
N ARG A 4 -1.39 -21.45 -1.98
CA ARG A 4 -0.41 -20.70 -2.77
C ARG A 4 -0.69 -19.22 -2.54
N VAL A 5 0.10 -18.58 -1.68
CA VAL A 5 0.05 -17.12 -1.51
C VAL A 5 0.60 -16.46 -2.76
N ARG A 6 -0.27 -15.95 -3.62
CA ARG A 6 0.14 -15.17 -4.78
C ARG A 6 0.20 -13.68 -4.40
N LEU A 7 1.41 -13.13 -4.42
CA LEU A 7 1.63 -11.69 -4.32
C LEU A 7 1.29 -11.06 -5.67
N LEU A 8 0.40 -10.08 -5.66
CA LEU A 8 -0.01 -9.40 -6.89
C LEU A 8 0.24 -7.89 -6.77
N VAL A 9 1.12 -7.40 -7.65
CA VAL A 9 1.49 -5.99 -7.76
C VAL A 9 1.04 -5.51 -9.13
N ARG A 10 0.18 -4.48 -9.16
CA ARG A 10 -0.22 -3.81 -10.40
C ARG A 10 0.21 -2.34 -10.31
N GLY A 11 1.01 -1.88 -11.26
CA GLY A 11 1.41 -0.48 -11.34
C GLY A 11 0.21 0.40 -11.74
N CYS A 12 0.00 1.51 -11.03
CA CYS A 12 -0.90 2.58 -11.44
C CYS A 12 -0.06 3.73 -12.02
N GLY A 13 -0.25 4.04 -13.31
CA GLY A 13 0.32 5.22 -13.96
C GLY A 13 -0.61 6.44 -13.88
N ALA A 14 -0.16 7.59 -14.39
CA ALA A 14 -0.89 8.87 -14.36
C ALA A 14 -2.28 8.85 -15.02
N GLU A 15 -2.52 7.88 -15.90
CA GLU A 15 -3.78 7.67 -16.62
C GLU A 15 -4.77 6.71 -15.91
N THR A 16 -4.42 6.23 -14.71
CA THR A 16 -5.27 5.25 -14.00
C THR A 16 -6.44 5.96 -13.31
N THR A 17 -7.67 5.63 -13.72
CA THR A 17 -8.88 6.18 -13.08
C THR A 17 -9.20 5.48 -11.77
N ARG A 18 -9.84 6.22 -10.84
CA ARG A 18 -10.33 5.68 -9.56
C ARG A 18 -11.20 4.43 -9.72
N ASP A 19 -12.10 4.43 -10.69
CA ASP A 19 -12.98 3.29 -11.01
C ASP A 19 -12.16 2.03 -11.40
N THR A 20 -11.08 2.22 -12.17
CA THR A 20 -10.18 1.12 -12.54
C THR A 20 -9.46 0.54 -11.32
N ILE A 21 -9.00 1.40 -10.41
CA ILE A 21 -8.35 1.00 -9.15
C ILE A 21 -9.31 0.18 -8.29
N GLU A 22 -10.54 0.68 -8.11
CA GLU A 22 -11.56 0.06 -7.28
C GLU A 22 -11.98 -1.33 -7.81
N LYS A 23 -12.25 -1.41 -9.12
CA LYS A 23 -12.59 -2.69 -9.79
C LYS A 23 -11.45 -3.69 -9.68
N THR A 24 -10.22 -3.23 -9.88
CA THR A 24 -9.03 -4.09 -9.78
C THR A 24 -8.84 -4.59 -8.35
N PHE A 25 -8.95 -3.71 -7.35
CA PHE A 25 -8.83 -4.06 -5.95
C PHE A 25 -9.89 -5.08 -5.53
N THR A 26 -11.16 -4.83 -5.85
CA THR A 26 -12.26 -5.76 -5.55
C THR A 26 -12.08 -7.11 -6.24
N SER A 27 -11.57 -7.11 -7.48
CA SER A 27 -11.24 -8.36 -8.19
C SER A 27 -10.12 -9.16 -7.51
N PHE A 28 -9.18 -8.52 -6.82
CA PHE A 28 -8.17 -9.23 -6.02
C PHE A 28 -8.72 -9.74 -4.69
N LEU A 29 -9.63 -9.00 -4.06
CA LEU A 29 -10.30 -9.44 -2.84
C LEU A 29 -11.18 -10.68 -3.05
N ALA A 30 -11.80 -10.81 -4.23
CA ALA A 30 -12.66 -11.93 -4.58
C ALA A 30 -11.91 -13.21 -4.97
N ARG A 31 -10.59 -13.19 -5.04
CA ARG A 31 -9.78 -14.33 -5.50
C ARG A 31 -9.26 -15.17 -4.35
N ASP A 32 -9.61 -16.46 -4.35
CA ASP A 32 -9.16 -17.43 -3.34
C ASP A 32 -7.65 -17.76 -3.41
N ASP A 33 -6.98 -17.41 -4.52
CA ASP A 33 -5.54 -17.62 -4.72
C ASP A 33 -4.66 -16.44 -4.26
N VAL A 34 -5.25 -15.36 -3.74
CA VAL A 34 -4.54 -14.17 -3.28
C VAL A 34 -4.49 -14.19 -1.75
N GLY A 35 -3.28 -14.17 -1.20
CA GLY A 35 -3.07 -14.11 0.25
C GLY A 35 -2.79 -12.71 0.79
N LEU A 36 -2.20 -11.85 -0.05
CA LEU A 36 -1.73 -10.52 0.32
C LEU A 36 -1.84 -9.57 -0.88
N VAL A 37 -2.43 -8.41 -0.65
CA VAL A 37 -2.50 -7.28 -1.57
C VAL A 37 -1.62 -6.17 -1.01
N LEU A 38 -0.56 -5.81 -1.74
CA LEU A 38 0.26 -4.64 -1.43
C LEU A 38 -0.26 -3.45 -2.24
N ILE A 39 -0.51 -2.32 -1.57
CA ILE A 39 -1.06 -1.11 -2.20
C ILE A 39 -0.26 0.11 -1.75
N ASN A 40 0.03 1.05 -2.66
CA ASN A 40 0.68 2.29 -2.26
C ASN A 40 -0.31 3.19 -1.50
N GLN A 41 0.16 3.92 -0.48
CA GLN A 41 -0.68 4.82 0.31
C GLN A 41 -1.51 5.83 -0.53
N PRO A 42 -0.95 6.57 -1.52
CA PRO A 42 -1.74 7.51 -2.31
C PRO A 42 -2.82 6.85 -3.18
N ILE A 43 -2.65 5.55 -3.50
CA ILE A 43 -3.64 4.77 -4.24
C ILE A 43 -4.72 4.27 -3.27
N ALA A 44 -4.33 3.83 -2.08
CA ALA A 44 -5.25 3.42 -1.03
C ALA A 44 -6.17 4.57 -0.59
N ASP A 45 -5.64 5.81 -0.50
CA ASP A 45 -6.43 6.99 -0.16
C ASP A 45 -7.53 7.29 -1.21
N GLN A 46 -7.29 7.01 -2.49
CA GLN A 46 -8.29 7.20 -3.54
C GLN A 46 -9.49 6.25 -3.41
N ILE A 47 -9.29 5.07 -2.82
CA ILE A 47 -10.33 4.04 -2.62
C ILE A 47 -10.56 3.71 -1.14
N ARG A 48 -10.27 4.67 -0.24
CA ARG A 48 -10.32 4.49 1.21
C ARG A 48 -11.62 3.85 1.74
N PRO A 49 -12.82 4.16 1.21
CA PRO A 49 -14.05 3.50 1.64
C PRO A 49 -14.03 1.97 1.41
N VAL A 50 -13.49 1.53 0.27
CA VAL A 50 -13.45 0.12 -0.12
C VAL A 50 -12.38 -0.63 0.67
N VAL A 51 -11.20 -0.01 0.86
CA VAL A 51 -10.14 -0.58 1.70
C VAL A 51 -10.61 -0.77 3.14
N ASN A 52 -11.25 0.23 3.73
CA ASN A 52 -11.76 0.14 5.11
C ASN A 52 -12.93 -0.83 5.28
N GLY A 53 -13.70 -1.04 4.20
CA GLY A 53 -14.81 -1.99 4.15
C GLY A 53 -14.36 -3.44 4.13
N HIS A 54 -13.12 -3.73 3.68
CA HIS A 54 -12.56 -5.06 3.73
C HIS A 54 -12.16 -5.45 5.15
N LYS A 55 -12.84 -6.48 5.71
CA LYS A 55 -12.61 -6.98 7.09
C LYS A 55 -12.07 -8.41 7.13
N ALA A 56 -12.01 -9.10 5.99
CA ALA A 56 -11.51 -10.47 5.97
C ALA A 56 -10.00 -10.49 6.23
N ILE A 57 -9.54 -11.51 6.92
CA ILE A 57 -8.11 -11.69 7.22
C ILE A 57 -7.33 -12.04 5.95
N VAL A 58 -7.95 -12.80 5.03
CA VAL A 58 -7.35 -13.20 3.76
C VAL A 58 -8.28 -12.79 2.62
N PRO A 59 -7.79 -12.09 1.59
CA PRO A 59 -6.43 -11.55 1.46
C PRO A 59 -6.14 -10.40 2.43
N MET A 60 -4.94 -10.38 3.03
CA MET A 60 -4.48 -9.23 3.82
C MET A 60 -4.21 -8.04 2.90
N VAL A 61 -4.50 -6.82 3.34
CA VAL A 61 -4.20 -5.59 2.60
C VAL A 61 -3.14 -4.81 3.37
N LEU A 62 -1.98 -4.56 2.75
CA LEU A 62 -0.88 -3.84 3.37
C LEU A 62 -0.51 -2.61 2.54
N GLU A 63 -0.52 -1.45 3.19
CA GLU A 63 -0.11 -0.18 2.60
C GLU A 63 1.42 -0.04 2.63
N ILE A 64 2.02 0.27 1.48
CA ILE A 64 3.45 0.54 1.35
C ILE A 64 3.68 1.99 0.92
N PRO A 65 4.80 2.62 1.30
CA PRO A 65 5.18 3.94 0.80
C PRO A 65 5.51 3.88 -0.70
N SER A 66 5.26 4.97 -1.43
CA SER A 66 5.60 5.10 -2.85
C SER A 66 7.07 5.49 -3.08
N LYS A 67 7.65 5.08 -4.21
CA LYS A 67 9.01 5.45 -4.63
C LYS A 67 9.16 6.93 -5.05
N ASP A 68 8.06 7.60 -5.38
CA ASP A 68 8.04 8.94 -5.97
C ASP A 68 8.28 10.08 -4.95
N VAL A 69 8.14 9.78 -3.66
CA VAL A 69 8.60 10.68 -2.60
C VAL A 69 9.99 10.22 -2.22
N ALA A 70 11.00 10.98 -2.64
CA ALA A 70 12.36 10.79 -2.16
C ALA A 70 12.35 10.75 -0.62
N TYR A 71 13.11 9.82 -0.04
CA TYR A 71 13.28 9.75 1.40
C TYR A 71 13.70 11.13 1.94
N ASP A 72 12.81 11.77 2.68
CA ASP A 72 13.08 13.06 3.30
C ASP A 72 13.56 12.79 4.73
N ALA A 73 14.88 12.77 4.91
CA ALA A 73 15.51 12.61 6.22
C ALA A 73 15.00 13.65 7.24
N LYS A 74 14.54 14.83 6.80
CA LYS A 74 13.99 15.84 7.71
C LYS A 74 12.59 15.51 8.20
N LYS A 75 11.85 14.62 7.51
CA LYS A 75 10.51 14.18 7.91
C LYS A 75 10.51 12.82 8.59
N ASP A 76 11.62 12.10 8.52
CA ASP A 76 11.77 10.81 9.16
C ASP A 76 12.06 10.96 10.67
N PRO A 77 11.23 10.35 11.54
CA PRO A 77 11.37 10.49 12.99
C PRO A 77 12.61 9.78 13.56
N ILE A 78 13.13 8.75 12.87
CA ILE A 78 14.37 8.09 13.27
C ILE A 78 15.55 9.01 12.95
N MET A 79 15.57 9.59 11.75
CA MET A 79 16.64 10.49 11.33
C MET A 79 16.65 11.80 12.11
N LYS A 80 15.49 12.35 12.48
CA LYS A 80 15.41 13.46 13.45
C LYS A 80 16.06 13.11 14.78
N ARG A 81 15.81 11.92 15.30
CA ARG A 81 16.38 11.48 16.57
C ARG A 81 17.89 11.28 16.47
N VAL A 82 18.36 10.77 15.34
CA VAL A 82 19.80 10.63 15.05
C VAL A 82 20.47 11.99 14.94
N LEU A 83 19.88 12.95 14.23
CA LEU A 83 20.40 14.32 14.11
C LEU A 83 20.43 15.04 15.47
N GLN A 84 19.38 14.89 16.29
CA GLN A 84 19.37 15.38 17.66
C GLN A 84 20.47 14.76 18.53
N MET A 85 20.76 13.47 18.34
CA MET A 85 21.85 12.79 19.04
C MET A 85 23.24 13.21 18.54
N LEU A 86 23.34 13.68 17.30
CA LEU A 86 24.58 14.16 16.68
C LEU A 86 24.81 15.68 16.85
N GLY A 87 23.82 16.42 17.39
CA GLY A 87 23.96 17.83 17.75
C GLY A 87 23.85 18.81 16.57
N GLU A 88 23.36 18.37 15.42
CA GLU A 88 23.10 19.23 14.26
C GLU A 88 21.58 19.50 14.17
N GLU A 89 21.18 20.78 14.26
CA GLU A 89 19.77 21.23 14.16
C GLU A 89 19.24 21.29 12.71
#